data_AF-A0A6U4PGT2-F1
#
_entry.id   AF-A0A6U4PGT2-F1
#
_cell.length_a   1.000
_cell.length_b   1.000
_cell.length_c   1.000
_cell.angle_alpha   90.00
_cell.angle_beta   90.00
_cell.angle_gamma   90.00
#
_symmetry.space_group_name_H-M   'P 1'
#
loop_
_entity.id
_entity.type
_entity.pdbx_description
1 polymer ?
#
loop_
_entity_poly.entity_id
_entity_poly.type
_entity_poly.pdbx_seq_one_letter_code
_entity_poly.pdbx_strand_id
1 'polypeptide(L)'
;MLRRTAAMRGKHPVVVKYDNEDFTHQFKRILNREHAHYYKWDDAPLKVYPADRLAHSNVRLDQRTGMALPDVTKRAATYKVPDQEFTAFTVPEEYKDAYWAREREARRVQVPKEWVEHRYKEPWKYDVTDDSLAEKFTYSDEEVIAHARRERR
;
A
#
# COMPACT_ATOMS: atom_id res chain seq x y z
N MET A 1 16.45 -9.18 5.98
CA MET A 1 17.54 -8.70 6.88
C MET A 1 17.11 -8.10 8.24
N LEU A 2 15.83 -8.06 8.64
CA LEU A 2 15.41 -7.48 9.94
C LEU A 2 15.79 -8.31 11.19
N ARG A 3 15.91 -9.64 11.06
CA ARG A 3 16.04 -10.57 12.21
C ARG A 3 17.31 -10.39 13.05
N ARG A 4 18.40 -9.88 12.48
CA ARG A 4 19.68 -9.66 13.20
C ARG A 4 19.94 -8.19 13.55
N THR A 5 19.34 -7.25 12.83
CA THR A 5 19.68 -5.82 12.96
C THR A 5 18.86 -5.11 14.02
N ALA A 6 17.58 -5.43 14.21
CA ALA A 6 16.76 -4.78 15.24
C ALA A 6 17.23 -5.12 16.67
N ALA A 7 17.67 -6.36 16.90
CA ALA A 7 18.20 -6.79 18.20
C ALA A 7 19.63 -6.31 18.48
N MET A 8 20.45 -6.02 17.45
CA MET A 8 21.85 -5.63 17.62
C MET A 8 22.16 -4.13 17.40
N ARG A 9 21.32 -3.34 16.71
CA ARG A 9 21.63 -1.93 16.40
C ARG A 9 20.89 -0.88 17.22
N GLY A 10 19.86 -1.24 18.00
CA GLY A 10 19.00 -0.24 18.66
C GLY A 10 19.23 -0.05 20.14
N LYS A 11 19.41 -1.12 20.90
CA LYS A 11 19.53 -1.10 22.36
C LYS A 11 20.23 -2.39 22.75
N HIS A 12 21.36 -2.34 23.46
CA HIS A 12 21.68 -3.45 24.34
C HIS A 12 20.44 -3.66 25.22
N PRO A 13 19.78 -4.84 25.20
CA PRO A 13 18.70 -5.07 26.13
C PRO A 13 19.24 -4.83 27.54
N VAL A 14 18.45 -4.18 28.39
CA VAL A 14 18.78 -3.78 29.77
C VAL A 14 19.16 -4.97 30.68
N VAL A 15 19.22 -6.20 30.16
CA VAL A 15 19.74 -7.36 30.88
C VAL A 15 20.64 -8.17 29.95
N VAL A 16 21.90 -7.78 29.85
CA VAL A 16 22.96 -8.63 29.32
C VAL A 16 23.77 -9.14 30.51
N LYS A 17 23.22 -10.14 31.20
CA LYS A 17 24.05 -11.11 31.92
C LYS A 17 24.07 -12.37 31.05
N TYR A 18 25.16 -12.55 30.33
CA TYR A 18 25.39 -13.75 29.51
C TYR A 18 25.59 -15.03 30.35
N ASP A 19 25.63 -14.89 31.67
CA ASP A 19 25.97 -15.97 32.61
C ASP A 19 24.78 -16.86 33.01
N ASN A 20 23.55 -16.55 32.59
CA ASN A 20 22.37 -17.40 32.83
C ASN A 20 21.90 -18.07 31.53
N GLU A 21 22.24 -19.34 31.37
CA GLU A 21 21.93 -20.16 30.17
C GLU A 21 20.42 -20.29 29.92
N ASP A 22 19.61 -20.47 30.97
CA ASP A 22 18.16 -20.63 30.82
C ASP A 22 17.46 -19.35 30.33
N PHE A 23 17.89 -18.20 30.83
CA PHE A 23 17.36 -16.90 30.42
C PHE A 23 17.72 -16.61 28.96
N THR A 24 18.99 -16.82 28.58
CA THR A 24 19.43 -16.61 27.20
C THR A 24 18.78 -17.60 26.22
N HIS A 25 18.50 -18.85 26.62
CA HIS A 25 17.80 -19.83 25.79
C HIS A 25 16.33 -19.46 25.55
N GLN A 26 15.60 -19.02 26.58
CA GLN A 26 14.22 -18.55 26.44
C GLN A 26 14.15 -17.28 25.58
N PHE A 27 15.05 -16.32 25.78
CA PHE A 27 15.10 -15.10 24.99
C PHE A 27 15.39 -15.36 23.51
N LYS A 28 16.29 -16.30 23.18
CA LYS A 28 16.53 -16.71 21.78
C LYS A 28 15.26 -17.22 21.12
N ARG A 29 14.45 -18.02 21.83
CA ARG A 29 13.16 -18.52 21.30
C ARG A 29 12.13 -17.40 21.13
N ILE A 30 12.04 -16.49 22.10
CA ILE A 30 11.10 -15.36 22.05
C ILE A 30 11.46 -14.40 20.91
N LEU A 31 12.74 -14.09 20.73
CA LEU A 31 13.22 -13.18 19.68
C LEU A 31 13.18 -13.78 18.28
N ASN A 32 13.14 -15.12 18.16
CA ASN A 32 12.92 -15.81 16.90
C ASN A 32 11.45 -15.83 16.47
N ARG A 33 10.52 -15.41 17.33
CA ARG A 33 9.10 -15.31 16.97
C ARG A 33 8.91 -14.22 15.92
N GLU A 34 8.21 -14.54 14.85
CA GLU A 34 7.88 -13.56 13.82
C GLU A 34 6.88 -12.55 14.36
N HIS A 35 7.17 -11.28 14.11
CA HIS A 35 6.25 -10.18 14.40
C HIS A 35 5.31 -9.97 13.22
N ALA A 36 4.12 -9.45 13.50
CA ALA A 36 3.21 -9.02 12.45
C ALA A 36 3.91 -7.97 11.57
N HIS A 37 3.95 -8.23 10.27
CA HIS A 37 4.50 -7.31 9.27
C HIS A 37 3.39 -6.37 8.80
N TYR A 38 3.68 -5.07 8.77
CA TYR A 38 2.83 -4.05 8.17
C TYR A 38 3.70 -3.13 7.32
N TYR A 39 3.35 -2.98 6.05
CA TYR A 39 4.04 -2.04 5.16
C TYR A 39 3.47 -0.64 5.38
N LYS A 40 4.26 0.24 5.98
CA LYS A 40 3.90 1.64 6.16
C LYS A 40 4.37 2.45 4.95
N TRP A 41 3.47 3.20 4.34
CA TRP A 41 3.77 4.07 3.19
C TRP A 41 4.62 5.29 3.60
N ASP A 42 5.35 5.87 2.65
CA ASP A 42 6.16 7.06 2.92
C ASP A 42 5.28 8.31 3.08
N ASP A 43 5.30 8.91 4.26
CA ASP A 43 4.49 10.08 4.59
C ASP A 43 5.12 11.41 4.10
N ALA A 44 6.33 11.39 3.54
CA ALA A 44 7.03 12.60 3.10
C ALA A 44 6.22 13.47 2.11
N PRO A 45 5.57 12.91 1.07
CA PRO A 45 4.77 13.71 0.13
C PRO A 45 3.59 14.41 0.81
N LEU A 46 2.88 13.73 1.73
CA LEU A 46 1.74 14.32 2.45
C LEU A 46 2.17 15.41 3.45
N LYS A 47 3.39 15.34 3.98
CA LYS A 47 3.91 16.37 4.89
C LYS A 47 4.21 17.69 4.16
N VAL A 48 4.76 17.60 2.95
CA VAL A 48 5.08 18.78 2.13
C VAL A 48 3.82 19.31 1.45
N TYR A 49 2.99 18.40 0.92
CA TYR A 49 1.75 18.71 0.22
C TYR A 49 0.58 17.98 0.90
N PRO A 50 -0.05 18.58 1.92
CA PRO A 50 -1.18 17.96 2.60
C PRO A 50 -2.40 17.90 1.69
N ALA A 51 -2.85 16.68 1.37
CA ALA A 51 -3.96 16.45 0.43
C ALA A 51 -5.30 16.96 0.96
N ASP A 52 -5.50 16.92 2.29
CA ASP A 52 -6.64 17.48 3.01
C ASP A 52 -6.82 18.99 2.76
N ARG A 53 -5.71 19.74 2.70
CA ARG A 53 -5.74 21.19 2.45
C ARG A 53 -6.10 21.51 1.01
N LEU A 54 -5.72 20.64 0.06
CA LEU A 54 -5.97 20.86 -1.36
C LEU A 54 -7.43 20.63 -1.76
N ALA A 55 -8.24 19.95 -0.94
CA ALA A 55 -9.66 19.78 -1.19
C ALA A 55 -10.40 21.13 -1.38
N HIS A 56 -9.91 22.17 -0.71
CA HIS A 56 -10.47 23.53 -0.77
C HIS A 56 -9.77 24.45 -1.79
N SER A 57 -8.71 23.99 -2.46
CA SER A 57 -8.02 24.76 -3.50
C SER A 57 -8.85 24.82 -4.79
N ASN A 58 -8.71 25.84 -5.63
CA ASN A 58 -9.49 26.03 -6.87
C ASN A 58 -11.02 25.98 -6.66
N VAL A 59 -11.52 26.60 -5.59
CA VAL A 59 -12.97 26.70 -5.32
C VAL A 59 -13.43 28.14 -5.53
N ARG A 60 -14.54 28.33 -6.24
CA ARG A 60 -15.23 29.62 -6.27
C ARG A 60 -15.98 29.84 -4.97
N LEU A 61 -15.86 31.02 -4.40
CA LEU A 61 -16.58 31.39 -3.19
C LEU A 61 -17.81 32.20 -3.54
N ASP A 62 -18.91 31.95 -2.82
CA ASP A 62 -20.06 32.83 -2.84
C ASP A 62 -19.67 34.16 -2.20
N GLN A 63 -19.85 35.26 -2.94
CA GLN A 63 -19.49 36.61 -2.48
C GLN A 63 -20.30 37.05 -1.26
N ARG A 64 -21.51 36.49 -1.05
CA ARG A 64 -22.38 36.87 0.07
C ARG A 64 -22.08 36.10 1.34
N THR A 65 -21.87 34.78 1.23
CA THR A 65 -21.71 33.90 2.39
C THR A 65 -20.25 33.53 2.69
N GLY A 66 -19.34 33.77 1.75
CA GLY A 66 -17.95 33.32 1.82
C GLY A 66 -17.80 31.79 1.69
N MET A 67 -18.88 31.05 1.45
CA MET A 67 -18.86 29.61 1.37
C MET A 67 -18.41 29.12 0.00
N ALA A 68 -17.78 27.95 -0.02
CA ALA A 68 -17.45 27.20 -1.22
C ALA A 68 -18.70 26.91 -2.06
N LEU A 69 -18.74 27.39 -3.30
CA LEU A 69 -19.79 27.03 -4.25
C LEU A 69 -19.57 25.59 -4.74
N PRO A 70 -20.63 24.76 -4.78
CA PRO A 70 -20.53 23.43 -5.36
C PRO A 70 -20.33 23.53 -6.87
N ASP A 71 -19.17 23.08 -7.34
CA ASP A 71 -18.84 23.05 -8.77
C ASP A 71 -18.93 21.62 -9.30
N VAL A 72 -19.88 21.39 -10.20
CA VAL A 72 -20.13 20.07 -10.83
C VAL A 72 -18.99 19.69 -11.77
N THR A 73 -18.40 20.65 -12.47
CA THR A 73 -17.28 20.41 -13.40
C THR A 73 -16.03 20.02 -12.63
N LYS A 74 -15.81 20.66 -11.48
CA LYS A 74 -14.69 20.34 -10.60
C LYS A 74 -14.80 18.94 -10.00
N ARG A 75 -15.99 18.49 -9.62
CA ARG A 75 -16.18 17.10 -9.12
C ARG A 75 -15.72 16.06 -10.13
N ALA A 76 -15.90 16.33 -11.43
CA ALA A 76 -15.41 15.46 -12.50
C ALA A 76 -13.88 15.53 -12.69
N ALA A 77 -13.26 16.68 -12.40
CA ALA A 77 -11.82 16.92 -12.50
C ALA A 77 -11.06 16.73 -11.17
N THR A 78 -11.56 15.84 -10.29
CA THR A 78 -10.85 15.47 -9.05
C THR A 78 -10.10 14.16 -9.20
N TYR A 79 -8.85 14.16 -8.73
CA TYR A 79 -8.03 12.98 -8.58
C TYR A 79 -8.15 12.43 -7.16
N LYS A 80 -8.21 11.10 -7.03
CA LYS A 80 -8.31 10.41 -5.74
C LYS A 80 -6.94 9.89 -5.34
N VAL A 81 -6.31 10.55 -4.39
CA VAL A 81 -5.02 10.13 -3.82
C VAL A 81 -5.29 9.00 -2.81
N PRO A 82 -4.67 7.81 -2.96
CA PRO A 82 -4.84 6.72 -2.01
C PRO A 82 -4.13 7.01 -0.68
N ASP A 83 -4.71 6.53 0.42
CA ASP A 83 -4.11 6.62 1.74
C ASP A 83 -4.38 5.35 2.59
N GLN A 84 -3.62 5.13 3.67
CA GLN A 84 -3.79 3.96 4.54
C GLN A 84 -4.80 4.19 5.66
N GLU A 85 -4.88 5.43 6.16
CA GLU A 85 -5.79 5.81 7.25
C GLU A 85 -7.14 6.25 6.69
N PHE A 86 -7.12 6.95 5.56
CA PHE A 86 -8.31 7.40 4.85
C PHE A 86 -8.49 6.62 3.55
N THR A 87 -9.72 6.29 3.16
CA THR A 87 -9.97 5.52 1.93
C THR A 87 -9.36 6.19 0.69
N ALA A 88 -9.50 7.50 0.57
CA ALA A 88 -8.80 8.34 -0.41
C ALA A 88 -9.03 9.83 -0.09
N PHE A 89 -8.09 10.69 -0.48
CA PHE A 89 -8.26 12.14 -0.49
C PHE A 89 -8.63 12.64 -1.88
N THR A 90 -9.51 13.63 -1.95
CA THR A 90 -9.87 14.30 -3.21
C THR A 90 -9.01 15.53 -3.42
N VAL A 91 -8.21 15.52 -4.48
CA VAL A 91 -7.30 16.62 -4.85
C VAL A 91 -7.65 17.08 -6.27
N PRO A 92 -7.53 18.38 -6.62
CA PRO A 92 -7.66 18.79 -8.01
C PRO A 92 -6.61 18.13 -8.90
N GLU A 93 -6.99 17.79 -10.13
CA GLU A 93 -6.12 17.03 -11.04
C GLU A 93 -4.77 17.71 -11.31
N GLU A 94 -4.71 19.04 -11.28
CA GLU A 94 -3.49 19.85 -11.45
C GLU A 94 -2.37 19.50 -10.46
N TYR A 95 -2.71 18.98 -9.27
CA TYR A 95 -1.74 18.65 -8.22
C TYR A 95 -1.47 17.15 -8.08
N LYS A 96 -2.02 16.31 -8.97
CA LYS A 96 -1.84 14.85 -8.89
C LYS A 96 -0.37 14.42 -8.95
N ASP A 97 0.43 15.18 -9.69
CA ASP A 97 1.84 14.89 -9.93
C ASP A 97 2.68 14.97 -8.65
N ALA A 98 2.20 15.63 -7.57
CA ALA A 98 2.89 15.60 -6.29
C ALA A 98 2.76 14.23 -5.57
N TYR A 99 1.78 13.41 -5.95
CA TYR A 99 1.39 12.18 -5.27
C TYR A 99 1.72 10.90 -6.06
N TRP A 100 2.49 10.99 -7.15
CA TRP A 100 2.84 9.84 -7.99
C TRP A 100 3.49 8.69 -7.22
N ALA A 101 4.34 9.01 -6.23
CA ALA A 101 5.03 8.01 -5.42
C ALA A 101 4.04 7.26 -4.51
N ARG A 102 3.10 7.99 -3.92
CA ARG A 102 2.02 7.45 -3.10
C ARG A 102 1.12 6.52 -3.91
N GLU A 103 0.80 6.90 -5.14
CA GLU A 103 0.05 6.06 -6.07
C GLU A 103 0.79 4.76 -6.40
N ARG A 104 2.10 4.83 -6.68
CA ARG A 104 2.93 3.64 -6.92
C ARG A 104 2.98 2.72 -5.68
N GLU A 105 3.11 3.29 -4.49
CA GLU A 105 3.08 2.51 -3.24
C GLU A 105 1.74 1.82 -3.00
N ALA A 106 0.63 2.49 -3.34
CA ALA A 106 -0.71 1.92 -3.21
C ALA A 106 -0.97 0.78 -4.21
N ARG A 107 -0.46 0.89 -5.44
CA ARG A 107 -0.61 -0.14 -6.48
C ARG A 107 0.24 -1.37 -6.24
N ARG A 108 1.43 -1.18 -5.66
CA ARG A 108 2.34 -2.27 -5.32
C ARG A 108 1.74 -3.19 -4.25
N VAL A 109 2.13 -4.46 -4.24
CA VAL A 109 1.79 -5.38 -3.13
C VAL A 109 2.39 -4.90 -1.79
N GLN A 110 1.54 -4.92 -0.76
CA GLN A 110 1.84 -4.44 0.61
C GLN A 110 2.68 -5.41 1.45
N VAL A 111 3.47 -6.24 0.78
CA VAL A 111 4.25 -7.34 1.35
C VAL A 111 5.68 -7.27 0.77
N PRO A 112 6.72 -7.72 1.49
CA PRO A 112 8.07 -7.77 0.93
C PRO A 112 8.11 -8.62 -0.35
N LYS A 113 8.83 -8.12 -1.36
CA LYS A 113 8.96 -8.78 -2.68
C LYS A 113 9.43 -10.23 -2.57
N GLU A 114 10.34 -10.51 -1.65
CA GLU A 114 10.89 -11.85 -1.40
C GLU A 114 9.80 -12.89 -1.07
N TRP A 115 8.69 -12.49 -0.45
CA TRP A 115 7.63 -13.42 -0.03
C TRP A 115 6.74 -13.87 -1.19
N VAL A 116 6.65 -13.03 -2.23
CA VAL A 116 5.79 -13.21 -3.41
C VAL A 116 6.59 -13.36 -4.69
N GLU A 117 7.91 -13.54 -4.59
CA GLU A 117 8.82 -13.59 -5.72
C GLU A 117 8.47 -14.73 -6.70
N HIS A 118 7.92 -15.83 -6.18
CA HIS A 118 7.45 -16.95 -7.00
C HIS A 118 6.39 -16.54 -8.03
N ARG A 119 5.58 -15.51 -7.75
CA ARG A 119 4.53 -15.03 -8.68
C ARG A 119 5.07 -14.38 -9.95
N TYR A 120 6.29 -13.83 -9.90
CA TYR A 120 6.93 -13.27 -11.10
C TYR A 120 7.28 -14.35 -12.14
N LYS A 121 7.34 -15.63 -11.73
CA LYS A 121 7.59 -16.76 -12.64
C LYS A 121 6.35 -17.16 -13.43
N GLU A 122 5.17 -16.65 -13.06
CA GLU A 122 3.88 -16.97 -13.67
C GLU A 122 3.19 -15.69 -14.21
N PRO A 123 3.82 -14.95 -15.15
CA PRO A 123 3.28 -13.68 -15.66
C PRO A 123 1.97 -13.83 -16.46
N TRP A 124 1.65 -15.05 -16.91
CA TRP A 124 0.36 -15.34 -17.55
C TRP A 124 -0.79 -15.37 -16.53
N LYS A 125 -0.51 -15.71 -15.28
CA LYS A 125 -1.50 -15.85 -14.20
C LYS A 125 -1.60 -14.59 -13.33
N TYR A 126 -0.47 -13.93 -13.07
CA TYR A 126 -0.43 -12.73 -12.23
C TYR A 126 -0.17 -11.47 -13.06
N ASP A 127 -0.68 -10.33 -12.58
CA ASP A 127 -0.34 -9.00 -13.10
C ASP A 127 0.96 -8.51 -12.47
N VAL A 128 1.95 -8.18 -13.30
CA VAL A 128 3.28 -7.73 -12.86
C VAL A 128 3.42 -6.21 -12.96
N THR A 129 2.39 -5.50 -13.43
CA THR A 129 2.39 -4.04 -13.49
C THR A 129 2.49 -3.43 -12.09
N ASP A 130 3.34 -2.40 -11.95
CA ASP A 130 3.58 -1.67 -10.70
C ASP A 130 3.87 -2.56 -9.48
N ASP A 131 4.44 -3.76 -9.67
CA ASP A 131 4.66 -4.77 -8.62
C ASP A 131 3.36 -5.18 -7.87
N SER A 132 2.19 -5.12 -8.53
CA SER A 132 0.88 -5.43 -7.93
C SER A 132 0.67 -6.92 -7.64
N LEU A 133 1.14 -7.83 -8.51
CA LEU A 133 1.07 -9.29 -8.35
C LEU A 133 -0.33 -9.83 -8.06
N ALA A 134 -1.35 -9.09 -8.51
CA ALA A 134 -2.74 -9.47 -8.41
C ALA A 134 -3.01 -10.66 -9.34
N GLU A 135 -3.82 -11.61 -8.90
CA GLU A 135 -4.22 -12.73 -9.74
C GLU A 135 -5.16 -12.23 -10.83
N LYS A 136 -4.85 -12.55 -12.08
CA LYS A 136 -5.73 -12.26 -13.22
C LYS A 136 -6.96 -13.13 -13.13
N PHE A 137 -8.03 -12.69 -13.78
CA PHE A 137 -9.23 -13.51 -13.90
C PHE A 137 -8.91 -14.82 -14.65
N THR A 138 -9.31 -15.94 -14.07
CA THR A 138 -9.24 -17.26 -14.68
C THR A 138 -10.62 -17.87 -14.71
N TYR A 139 -11.05 -18.36 -15.86
CA TYR A 139 -12.28 -19.13 -15.98
C TYR A 139 -12.20 -20.40 -15.14
N SER A 140 -13.32 -20.78 -14.55
CA SER A 140 -13.46 -22.11 -13.97
C SER A 140 -13.51 -23.18 -15.07
N ASP A 141 -13.10 -24.40 -14.74
CA ASP A 141 -13.14 -25.52 -15.69
C ASP A 141 -14.56 -25.73 -16.25
N GLU A 142 -15.59 -25.54 -15.43
CA GLU A 142 -16.99 -25.64 -15.83
C GLU A 142 -17.37 -24.59 -16.89
N GLU A 143 -16.95 -23.34 -16.71
CA GLU A 143 -17.18 -22.27 -17.67
C GLU A 143 -16.44 -22.52 -18.99
N VAL A 144 -15.19 -23.01 -18.92
CA VAL A 144 -14.41 -23.37 -20.11
C VAL A 144 -15.09 -24.49 -20.88
N ILE A 145 -15.54 -25.56 -20.20
CA ILE A 145 -16.25 -26.68 -20.82
C ILE A 145 -17.58 -26.22 -21.41
N ALA A 146 -18.34 -25.40 -20.70
CA ALA A 146 -19.60 -24.85 -21.19
C ALA A 146 -19.40 -23.98 -22.44
N HIS A 147 -18.34 -23.16 -22.44
CA HIS A 147 -17.97 -22.33 -23.59
C HIS A 147 -17.57 -23.19 -24.80
N ALA A 148 -16.70 -24.19 -24.61
CA ALA A 148 -16.28 -25.11 -25.67
C ALA A 148 -17.48 -25.85 -26.29
N ARG A 149 -18.38 -26.39 -25.44
CA ARG A 149 -19.63 -27.02 -25.88
C ARG A 149 -20.52 -26.07 -26.68
N ARG A 150 -20.61 -24.81 -26.28
CA ARG A 150 -21.38 -23.77 -26.99
C ARG A 150 -20.77 -23.46 -28.36
N GLU A 151 -19.44 -23.38 -28.45
CA GLU A 151 -18.72 -23.12 -29.70
C GLU A 151 -18.61 -24.34 -30.62
N ARG A 152 -19.03 -25.53 -30.16
CA ARG A 152 -18.94 -26.81 -30.87
C ARG A 152 -17.49 -27.15 -31.27
N ARG A 153 -16.54 -26.85 -30.40
CA ARG A 153 -15.12 -27.21 -30.50
C ARG A 153 -14.73 -28.00 -29.25
#